data_AF-A0A8H5T7L9-F1
#
_entry.id   AF-A0A8H5T7L9-F1
#
_cell.length_a   1.000
_cell.length_b   1.000
_cell.length_c   1.000
_cell.angle_alpha   90.00
_cell.angle_beta   90.00
_cell.angle_gamma   90.00
#
_symmetry.space_group_name_H-M   'P 1'
#
loop_
_entity.id
_entity.type
_entity.pdbx_description
1 polymer ?
#
loop_
_entity_poly.entity_id
_entity_poly.type
_entity_poly.pdbx_seq_one_letter_code
_entity_poly.pdbx_strand_id
1 'polypeptide(L)'
;MGEAELLIWEGVSSGAQSFSLESDGKIAFDASQGFRIRLDLIEIGNGCIERIHVAEPFRGASVASMSDLLRLRAVTVVERGSDGEVDDFRWLLECVAREGQVLPGLDSQELEYVKGAGASLGVLDRLVLTAVLGANNGAAACGLL
;
A
#
# COMPACT_ATOMS: atom_id res chain seq x y z
N MET A 1 17.27 0.89 -4.84
CA MET A 1 17.20 -0.32 -4.01
C MET A 1 18.19 -0.16 -2.88
N GLY A 2 17.72 -0.13 -1.64
CA GLY A 2 18.55 0.01 -0.43
C GLY A 2 19.30 -1.29 -0.08
N GLU A 3 20.25 -1.22 0.86
CA GLU A 3 21.05 -2.40 1.27
C GLU A 3 20.17 -3.55 1.81
N ALA A 4 19.12 -3.23 2.58
CA ALA A 4 18.20 -4.22 3.13
C ALA A 4 17.39 -4.95 2.05
N GLU A 5 16.92 -4.22 1.03
CA GLU A 5 16.21 -4.79 -0.12
C GLU A 5 17.12 -5.72 -0.93
N LEU A 6 18.41 -5.37 -1.05
CA LEU A 6 19.42 -6.20 -1.70
C LEU A 6 19.63 -7.52 -0.96
N LEU A 7 19.71 -7.50 0.37
CA LEU A 7 19.82 -8.71 1.19
C LEU A 7 18.58 -9.60 1.10
N ILE A 8 17.38 -9.02 1.09
CA ILE A 8 16.13 -9.78 0.89
C ILE A 8 16.13 -10.43 -0.49
N TRP A 9 16.50 -9.69 -1.53
CA TRP A 9 16.60 -10.22 -2.88
C TRP A 9 17.63 -11.35 -3.01
N GLU A 10 18.82 -11.20 -2.42
CA GLU A 10 19.85 -12.26 -2.40
C GLU A 10 19.33 -13.52 -1.68
N GLY A 11 18.63 -13.36 -0.55
CA GLY A 11 18.00 -14.48 0.15
C GLY A 11 16.93 -15.18 -0.69
N VAL A 12 16.09 -14.43 -1.39
CA VAL A 12 15.02 -14.96 -2.25
C VAL A 12 15.59 -15.67 -3.48
N SER A 13 16.52 -15.03 -4.18
CA SER A 13 17.12 -15.54 -5.42
C SER A 13 18.05 -16.74 -5.20
N SER A 14 18.64 -16.88 -4.01
CA SER A 14 19.43 -18.06 -3.64
C SER A 14 18.58 -19.29 -3.28
N GLY A 15 17.31 -19.09 -2.89
CA GLY A 15 16.44 -20.16 -2.37
C GLY A 15 15.42 -20.75 -3.36
N ALA A 16 15.00 -20.01 -4.39
CA ALA A 16 13.95 -20.48 -5.31
C ALA A 16 14.02 -19.86 -6.71
N GLN A 17 14.03 -20.70 -7.75
CA GLN A 17 14.10 -20.29 -9.17
C GLN A 17 12.83 -19.61 -9.69
N SER A 18 11.71 -19.70 -8.95
CA SER A 18 10.44 -19.11 -9.34
C SER A 18 10.35 -17.60 -9.07
N PHE A 19 11.37 -16.99 -8.47
CA PHE A 19 11.41 -15.55 -8.24
C PHE A 19 12.20 -14.81 -9.32
N SER A 20 11.72 -13.63 -9.71
CA SER A 20 12.39 -12.74 -10.67
C SER A 20 12.22 -11.29 -10.25
N LEU A 21 13.22 -10.44 -10.52
CA LEU A 21 13.11 -9.00 -10.36
C LEU A 21 12.56 -8.38 -11.65
N GLU A 22 11.42 -7.70 -11.57
CA GLU A 22 10.79 -6.98 -12.69
C GLU A 22 11.46 -5.61 -12.90
N SER A 23 11.29 -5.02 -14.09
CA SER A 23 11.93 -3.76 -14.48
C SER A 23 11.51 -2.54 -13.65
N ASP A 24 10.38 -2.63 -12.96
CA ASP A 24 9.86 -1.64 -12.02
C ASP A 24 10.39 -1.84 -10.58
N GLY A 25 11.30 -2.79 -10.38
CA GLY A 25 11.90 -3.12 -9.08
C GLY A 25 11.04 -4.04 -8.21
N LYS A 26 9.89 -4.53 -8.71
CA LYS A 26 9.06 -5.49 -7.96
C LYS A 26 9.66 -6.89 -8.03
N ILE A 27 9.51 -7.63 -6.94
CA ILE A 27 9.85 -9.06 -6.91
C ILE A 27 8.62 -9.82 -7.38
N ALA A 28 8.72 -10.53 -8.50
CA ALA A 28 7.68 -11.43 -8.97
C ALA A 28 7.98 -12.87 -8.52
N PHE A 29 6.92 -13.62 -8.24
CA PHE A 29 6.95 -15.06 -7.97
C PHE A 29 5.97 -15.76 -8.90
N ASP A 30 6.49 -16.70 -9.70
CA ASP A 30 5.68 -17.56 -10.56
C ASP A 30 5.24 -18.80 -9.79
N ALA A 31 3.98 -18.78 -9.34
CA ALA A 31 3.39 -19.88 -8.61
C ALA A 31 3.17 -21.09 -9.53
N SER A 32 3.39 -22.30 -9.02
CA SER A 32 3.21 -23.53 -9.79
C SER A 32 1.77 -23.76 -10.27
N GLN A 33 0.80 -23.06 -9.67
CA GLN A 33 -0.61 -23.05 -10.05
C GLN A 33 -0.90 -22.19 -11.30
N GLY A 34 0.11 -21.58 -11.92
CA GLY A 34 -0.03 -20.84 -13.18
C GLY A 34 -0.44 -19.38 -13.03
N PHE A 35 -0.23 -18.78 -11.85
CA PHE A 35 -0.43 -17.35 -11.63
C PHE A 35 0.84 -16.71 -11.06
N ARG A 36 1.01 -15.41 -11.32
CA ARG A 36 2.15 -14.62 -10.83
C ARG A 36 1.72 -13.77 -9.63
N ILE A 37 2.51 -13.82 -8.57
CA ILE A 37 2.41 -12.93 -7.41
C ILE A 37 3.46 -11.83 -7.57
N ARG A 38 3.07 -10.58 -7.34
CA ARG A 38 4.03 -9.47 -7.22
C ARG A 38 4.14 -9.09 -5.75
N LEU A 39 5.37 -9.06 -5.26
CA LEU A 39 5.71 -8.64 -3.91
C LEU A 39 6.24 -7.21 -3.97
N ASP A 40 5.56 -6.35 -3.23
CA ASP A 40 6.01 -4.99 -2.97
C ASP A 40 6.75 -4.98 -1.62
N LEU A 41 8.04 -4.66 -1.66
CA LEU A 41 8.76 -4.23 -0.47
C LEU A 41 8.45 -2.75 -0.26
N ILE A 42 7.97 -2.40 0.92
CA ILE A 42 7.64 -1.02 1.28
C ILE A 42 8.43 -0.70 2.55
N GLU A 43 9.31 0.29 2.48
CA GLU A 43 9.98 0.85 3.64
C GLU A 43 9.15 2.04 4.16
N ILE A 44 8.65 1.96 5.39
CA ILE A 44 7.87 3.04 5.99
C ILE A 44 8.47 3.40 7.35
N GLY A 45 9.11 4.57 7.42
CA GLY A 45 9.84 5.00 8.61
C GLY A 45 11.12 4.20 8.86
N ASN A 46 11.67 4.27 10.07
CA ASN A 46 12.92 3.59 10.46
C ASN A 46 12.74 2.08 10.78
N GLY A 47 11.82 1.37 10.14
CA GLY A 47 11.61 -0.05 10.40
C GLY A 47 10.44 -0.68 9.64
N CYS A 48 10.56 -1.98 9.33
CA CYS A 48 9.68 -2.69 8.37
C CYS A 48 8.29 -3.08 8.94
N ILE A 49 8.04 -2.96 10.26
CA ILE A 49 6.87 -3.59 10.92
C ILE A 49 6.09 -2.66 11.88
N GLU A 50 6.63 -1.52 12.33
CA GLU A 50 6.04 -0.79 13.48
C GLU A 50 4.73 -0.03 13.21
N ARG A 51 4.13 -0.15 12.02
CA ARG A 51 3.02 0.74 11.63
C ARG A 51 1.76 0.05 11.09
N ILE A 52 1.60 -1.27 11.22
CA ILE A 52 0.28 -1.90 11.00
C ILE A 52 -0.57 -1.60 12.25
N HIS A 53 -1.59 -0.75 12.11
CA HIS A 53 -2.42 -0.35 13.23
C HIS A 53 -3.36 -1.46 13.67
N VAL A 54 -3.91 -2.19 12.69
CA VAL A 54 -4.84 -3.28 12.92
C VAL A 54 -4.44 -4.45 12.04
N ALA A 55 -4.16 -5.59 12.68
CA ALA A 55 -3.95 -6.85 12.00
C ALA A 55 -5.20 -7.74 12.16
N GLU A 56 -5.68 -8.28 11.06
CA GLU A 56 -6.81 -9.20 11.01
C GLU A 56 -6.33 -10.65 10.86
N PRO A 57 -6.94 -11.61 11.56
CA PRO A 57 -6.56 -13.00 11.44
C PRO A 57 -6.93 -13.56 10.05
N PHE A 58 -6.00 -14.26 9.42
CA PHE A 58 -6.22 -14.92 8.13
C PHE A 58 -5.52 -16.29 8.08
N ARG A 59 -6.31 -17.36 8.19
CA ARG A 59 -5.88 -18.76 7.98
C ARG A 59 -4.57 -19.15 8.69
N GLY A 60 -4.47 -18.86 9.99
CA GLY A 60 -3.27 -19.18 10.79
C GLY A 60 -2.14 -18.16 10.68
N ALA A 61 -2.36 -17.08 9.93
CA ALA A 61 -1.51 -15.90 9.87
C ALA A 61 -2.33 -14.64 10.19
N SER A 62 -1.72 -13.47 10.02
CA SER A 62 -2.38 -12.16 10.12
C SER A 62 -2.11 -11.34 8.87
N VAL A 63 -3.08 -10.52 8.48
CA VAL A 63 -2.98 -9.54 7.39
C VAL A 63 -3.24 -8.15 7.94
N ALA A 64 -2.73 -7.11 7.28
CA ALA A 64 -3.10 -5.74 7.63
C ALA A 64 -4.58 -5.50 7.33
N SER A 65 -5.22 -4.64 8.12
CA SER A 65 -6.59 -4.18 7.86
C SER A 65 -6.70 -3.48 6.51
N MET A 66 -7.92 -3.37 5.95
CA MET A 66 -8.13 -2.67 4.69
C MET A 66 -7.71 -1.19 4.75
N SER A 67 -7.94 -0.51 5.87
CA SER A 67 -7.45 0.86 6.10
C SER A 67 -5.92 0.94 6.09
N ASP A 68 -5.24 0.00 6.75
CA ASP A 68 -3.78 -0.07 6.71
C ASP A 68 -3.29 -0.37 5.28
N LEU A 69 -3.88 -1.33 4.57
CA LEU A 69 -3.55 -1.66 3.19
C LEU A 69 -3.73 -0.46 2.24
N LEU A 70 -4.82 0.29 2.38
CA LEU A 70 -5.07 1.51 1.61
C LEU A 70 -3.94 2.53 1.82
N ARG A 71 -3.56 2.77 3.09
CA ARG A 71 -2.46 3.68 3.45
C ARG A 71 -1.13 3.20 2.89
N LEU A 72 -0.82 1.90 3.01
CA LEU A 72 0.40 1.31 2.47
C LEU A 72 0.45 1.45 0.94
N ARG A 73 -0.68 1.24 0.26
CA ARG A 73 -0.78 1.36 -1.20
C ARG A 73 -0.54 2.80 -1.67
N ALA A 74 -0.94 3.81 -0.89
CA ALA A 74 -0.65 5.22 -1.20
C ALA A 74 0.86 5.50 -1.35
N VAL A 75 1.70 4.85 -0.53
CA VAL A 75 3.17 4.96 -0.64
C VAL A 75 3.64 4.49 -2.01
N THR A 76 3.24 3.28 -2.41
CA THR A 76 3.66 2.72 -3.70
C THR A 76 3.11 3.51 -4.90
N VAL A 77 1.91 4.08 -4.80
CA VAL A 77 1.38 4.98 -5.84
C VAL A 77 2.26 6.21 -6.02
N VAL A 78 2.74 6.82 -4.93
CA VAL A 78 3.57 8.02 -5.02
C VAL A 78 4.99 7.70 -5.47
N GLU A 79 5.57 6.60 -4.98
CA GLU A 79 6.97 6.27 -5.25
C GLU A 79 7.22 5.62 -6.61
N ARG A 80 6.23 4.89 -7.13
CA ARG A 80 6.37 4.11 -8.37
C ARG A 80 5.36 4.52 -9.44
N GLY A 81 4.12 4.82 -9.06
CA GLY A 81 3.13 5.46 -9.91
C GLY A 81 2.68 4.67 -11.13
N SER A 82 2.77 3.33 -11.09
CA SER A 82 2.26 2.48 -12.17
C SER A 82 0.73 2.44 -12.19
N ASP A 83 0.12 2.27 -13.38
CA ASP A 83 -1.34 2.22 -13.54
C ASP A 83 -1.99 1.17 -12.60
N GLY A 84 -1.34 0.01 -12.45
CA GLY A 84 -1.83 -1.04 -11.55
C GLY A 84 -1.85 -0.65 -10.08
N GLU A 85 -0.94 0.22 -9.62
CA GLU A 85 -0.95 0.71 -8.23
C GLU A 85 -2.10 1.68 -7.99
N VAL A 86 -2.42 2.52 -8.98
CA VAL A 86 -3.53 3.46 -8.92
C VAL A 86 -4.86 2.70 -8.93
N ASP A 87 -4.99 1.68 -9.77
CA ASP A 87 -6.17 0.82 -9.81
C ASP A 87 -6.37 0.07 -8.50
N ASP A 88 -5.31 -0.52 -7.93
CA ASP A 88 -5.35 -1.17 -6.62
C ASP A 88 -5.72 -0.19 -5.51
N PHE A 89 -5.19 1.04 -5.54
CA PHE A 89 -5.50 2.08 -4.58
C PHE A 89 -6.97 2.48 -4.64
N ARG A 90 -7.50 2.69 -5.84
CA ARG A 90 -8.92 3.00 -6.07
C ARG A 90 -9.81 1.88 -5.58
N TRP A 91 -9.48 0.63 -5.90
CA TRP A 91 -10.25 -0.54 -5.45
C TRP A 91 -10.24 -0.69 -3.93
N LEU A 92 -9.10 -0.48 -3.27
CA LEU A 92 -9.00 -0.47 -1.81
C LEU A 92 -9.83 0.67 -1.20
N LEU A 93 -9.80 1.86 -1.81
CA LEU A 93 -10.59 3.00 -1.36
C LEU A 93 -12.09 2.71 -1.40
N GLU A 94 -12.56 2.09 -2.48
CA GLU A 94 -13.96 1.65 -2.61
C GLU A 94 -14.33 0.61 -1.54
N CYS A 95 -13.44 -0.35 -1.26
CA CYS A 95 -13.66 -1.36 -0.22
C CYS A 95 -13.75 -0.73 1.18
N VAL A 96 -12.78 0.11 1.56
CA VAL A 96 -12.75 0.80 2.86
C VAL A 96 -14.01 1.66 3.04
N ALA A 97 -14.39 2.42 2.00
CA ALA A 97 -15.59 3.25 2.03
C ALA A 97 -16.88 2.42 2.16
N ARG A 98 -16.99 1.31 1.42
CA ARG A 98 -18.16 0.42 1.46
C ARG A 98 -18.39 -0.18 2.86
N GLU A 99 -17.31 -0.53 3.55
CA GLU A 99 -17.36 -1.08 4.91
C GLU A 99 -17.51 0.03 5.98
N GLY A 100 -17.60 1.29 5.59
CA GLY A 100 -17.72 2.44 6.51
C GLY A 100 -16.49 2.65 7.38
N GLN A 101 -15.34 2.12 6.96
CA GLN A 101 -14.07 2.25 7.67
C GLN A 101 -13.45 3.62 7.40
N VAL A 102 -12.65 4.09 8.36
CA VAL A 102 -11.84 5.30 8.24
C VAL A 102 -10.37 4.97 8.46
N LEU A 103 -9.48 5.84 7.99
CA LEU A 103 -8.06 5.73 8.26
C LEU A 103 -7.76 5.99 9.74
N PRO A 104 -6.72 5.33 10.30
CA PRO A 104 -6.20 5.67 11.61
C PRO A 104 -5.63 7.10 11.60
N GLY A 105 -5.25 7.61 12.76
CA GLY A 105 -4.54 8.90 12.84
C GLY A 105 -3.20 8.80 12.13
N LEU A 106 -3.01 9.57 11.06
CA LEU A 106 -1.82 9.54 10.22
C LEU A 106 -0.80 10.60 10.67
N ASP A 107 0.49 10.26 10.56
CA ASP A 107 1.55 11.26 10.73
C ASP A 107 1.68 12.17 9.48
N SER A 108 2.52 13.20 9.57
CA SER A 108 2.70 14.14 8.47
C SER A 108 3.19 13.50 7.18
N GLN A 109 4.07 12.49 7.26
CA GLN A 109 4.61 11.83 6.07
C GLN A 109 3.55 10.95 5.41
N GLU A 110 2.79 10.21 6.20
CA GLU A 110 1.69 9.37 5.74
C GLU A 110 0.58 10.20 5.10
N LEU A 111 0.29 11.38 5.66
CA LEU A 111 -0.64 12.33 5.06
C LEU A 111 -0.18 12.82 3.69
N GLU A 112 1.11 13.11 3.51
CA GLU A 112 1.64 13.53 2.21
C GLU A 112 1.56 12.41 1.18
N TYR A 113 1.82 11.15 1.56
CA TYR A 113 1.62 10.01 0.65
C TYR A 113 0.16 9.83 0.26
N VAL A 114 -0.77 9.90 1.22
CA VAL A 114 -2.22 9.78 0.93
C VAL A 114 -2.70 10.92 0.03
N LYS A 115 -2.24 12.15 0.25
CA LYS A 115 -2.55 13.29 -0.64
C LYS A 115 -1.96 13.10 -2.04
N GLY A 116 -0.70 12.66 -2.11
CA GLY A 116 -0.02 12.39 -3.38
C GLY A 116 -0.75 11.33 -4.20
N ALA A 117 -1.14 10.22 -3.58
CA ALA A 117 -1.95 9.19 -4.23
C ALA A 117 -3.33 9.71 -4.63
N GLY A 118 -3.95 10.55 -3.80
CA GLY A 118 -5.21 11.23 -4.09
C GLY A 118 -5.15 12.15 -5.32
N ALA A 119 -3.98 12.72 -5.65
CA ALA A 119 -3.81 13.52 -6.85
C ALA A 119 -4.01 12.71 -8.14
N SER A 120 -3.75 11.40 -8.10
CA SER A 120 -3.97 10.47 -9.22
C SER A 120 -5.44 10.06 -9.39
N LEU A 121 -6.31 10.43 -8.44
CA LEU A 121 -7.73 10.09 -8.46
C LEU A 121 -8.60 11.14 -9.16
N GLY A 122 -9.76 10.70 -9.65
CA GLY A 122 -10.82 11.59 -10.15
C GLY A 122 -11.57 12.30 -9.01
N VAL A 123 -12.35 13.33 -9.34
CA VAL A 123 -13.04 14.20 -8.35
C VAL A 123 -13.92 13.42 -7.38
N LEU A 124 -14.70 12.44 -7.87
CA LEU A 124 -15.57 11.63 -7.01
C LEU A 124 -14.77 10.77 -6.04
N ASP A 125 -13.70 10.15 -6.51
CA ASP A 125 -12.84 9.31 -5.69
C ASP A 125 -12.10 10.13 -4.63
N ARG A 126 -11.71 11.38 -4.93
CA ARG A 126 -11.14 12.29 -3.92
C ARG A 126 -12.14 12.66 -2.83
N LEU A 127 -13.43 12.80 -3.15
CA LEU A 127 -14.48 12.99 -2.14
C LEU A 127 -14.62 11.76 -1.25
N VAL A 128 -14.56 10.55 -1.83
CA VAL A 128 -14.56 9.29 -1.08
C VAL A 128 -13.32 9.21 -0.18
N LEU A 129 -12.13 9.55 -0.69
CA LEU A 129 -10.89 9.60 0.08
C LEU A 129 -10.99 10.60 1.23
N THR A 130 -11.62 11.75 1.00
CA THR A 130 -11.89 12.76 2.03
C THR A 130 -12.76 12.22 3.15
N ALA A 131 -13.81 11.46 2.81
CA ALA A 131 -14.67 10.81 3.79
C ALA A 131 -13.91 9.71 4.57
N VAL A 132 -13.10 8.92 3.87
CA VAL A 132 -12.30 7.81 4.45
C VAL A 132 -11.16 8.32 5.35
N LEU A 133 -10.61 9.51 5.11
CA LEU A 133 -9.67 10.15 6.06
C LEU A 133 -10.29 10.34 7.45
N GLY A 134 -11.61 10.56 7.51
CA GLY A 134 -12.37 10.70 8.75
C GLY A 134 -11.95 11.90 9.61
N ALA A 135 -12.58 12.02 10.78
CA ALA A 135 -12.31 13.12 11.71
C ALA A 135 -10.88 13.11 12.27
N ASN A 136 -10.25 11.93 12.34
CA ASN A 136 -8.88 11.75 12.82
C ASN A 136 -7.85 12.53 11.98
N ASN A 137 -8.16 12.77 10.70
CA ASN A 137 -7.26 13.41 9.74
C ASN A 137 -7.89 14.68 9.12
N GLY A 138 -8.83 15.31 9.82
CA GLY A 138 -9.68 16.37 9.28
C GLY A 138 -8.95 17.60 8.73
N ALA A 139 -7.76 17.92 9.24
CA ALA A 139 -6.95 19.01 8.69
C ALA A 139 -6.41 18.72 7.28
N ALA A 140 -6.17 17.44 6.95
CA ALA A 140 -5.65 17.01 5.66
C ALA A 140 -6.73 16.87 4.59
N ALA A 141 -7.97 16.58 5.00
CA ALA A 141 -9.14 16.48 4.13
C ALA A 141 -9.34 17.72 3.25
N CYS A 142 -9.06 18.92 3.77
CA CYS A 142 -9.17 20.17 3.03
C CYS A 142 -8.16 20.32 1.87
N GLY A 143 -7.06 19.55 1.87
CA GLY A 143 -6.04 19.60 0.83
C GLY A 143 -6.28 18.69 -0.37
N LEU A 144 -7.37 17.90 -0.35
CA LEU A 144 -7.73 16.95 -1.42
C LEU A 144 -8.81 17.49 -2.38
N LEU A 145 -9.46 18.60 -2.03
CA LEU A 145 -10.54 19.26 -2.77
C LEU A 145 -10.05 20.55 -3.42
#